data_AF-A0A3E3IV07-F1
#
_entry.id   AF-A0A3E3IV07-F1
#
_cell.length_a   1.000
_cell.length_b   1.000
_cell.length_c   1.000
_cell.angle_alpha   90.00
_cell.angle_beta   90.00
_cell.angle_gamma   90.00
#
_symmetry.space_group_name_H-M   'P 1'
#
loop_
_entity.id
_entity.type
_entity.pdbx_description
1 polymer ?
#
loop_
_entity_poly.entity_id
_entity_poly.type
_entity_poly.pdbx_seq_one_letter_code
_entity_poly.pdbx_strand_id
1 'polypeptide(L)'
;MSKKEFMGQVFISFFVVVTCINLGMAFMGMIYAPDTRFGYEALLFPVFYGFLGILPSAVLYSRKELTVKQMLLRKIIQLILIEAIMVGIVFFLGGTDFNTLLPFMVMVLAVCLAAEGILWLAADKKVKKLNAQLKRFQDREPAADTSRG
;
A
#
# COMPACT_ATOMS: atom_id res chain seq x y z
N MET A 1 -17.97 3.70 2.02
CA MET A 1 -17.31 3.49 0.71
C MET A 1 -18.22 2.74 -0.23
N SER A 2 -18.40 3.27 -1.44
CA SER A 2 -19.04 2.53 -2.54
C SER A 2 -18.12 1.40 -3.03
N LYS A 3 -18.69 0.31 -3.56
CA LYS A 3 -17.91 -0.82 -4.13
C LYS A 3 -16.92 -0.35 -5.21
N LYS A 4 -17.32 0.63 -6.03
CA LYS A 4 -16.46 1.23 -7.07
C LYS A 4 -15.25 1.94 -6.50
N GLU A 5 -15.42 2.66 -5.39
CA GLU A 5 -14.34 3.38 -4.71
C GLU A 5 -13.36 2.41 -4.04
N PHE A 6 -13.89 1.37 -3.40
CA PHE A 6 -13.07 0.32 -2.79
C PHE A 6 -12.23 -0.40 -3.85
N MET A 7 -12.84 -0.79 -4.98
CA MET A 7 -12.13 -1.45 -6.06
C MET A 7 -11.05 -0.56 -6.68
N GLY A 8 -11.34 0.74 -6.87
CA GLY A 8 -10.34 1.70 -7.34
C GLY A 8 -9.16 1.86 -6.36
N GLN A 9 -9.43 1.86 -5.05
CA GLN A 9 -8.39 1.92 -4.03
C GLN A 9 -7.53 0.66 -4.00
N VAL A 10 -8.14 -0.54 -4.11
CA VAL A 10 -7.42 -1.82 -4.20
C VAL A 10 -6.53 -1.84 -5.45
N PHE A 11 -7.04 -1.36 -6.58
CA PHE A 11 -6.29 -1.29 -7.83
C PHE A 11 -5.07 -0.36 -7.70
N ILE A 12 -5.25 0.84 -7.14
CA ILE A 12 -4.12 1.75 -6.90
C ILE A 12 -3.11 1.13 -5.93
N SER A 13 -3.58 0.50 -4.85
CA SER A 13 -2.72 -0.18 -3.88
C SER A 13 -1.88 -1.26 -4.53
N PHE A 14 -2.42 -2.00 -5.51
CA PHE A 14 -1.67 -3.00 -6.27
C PHE A 14 -0.48 -2.39 -6.99
N PHE A 15 -0.70 -1.35 -7.80
CA PHE A 15 0.39 -0.74 -8.55
C PHE A 15 1.44 -0.13 -7.64
N VAL A 16 1.03 0.49 -6.53
CA VAL A 16 1.97 1.03 -5.54
C VAL A 16 2.83 -0.10 -4.96
N VAL A 17 2.23 -1.20 -4.49
CA VAL A 17 2.97 -2.33 -3.91
C VAL A 17 3.90 -2.96 -4.94
N VAL A 18 3.42 -3.28 -6.15
CA VAL A 18 4.24 -3.84 -7.23
C VAL A 18 5.41 -2.93 -7.56
N THR A 19 5.19 -1.61 -7.60
CA THR A 19 6.26 -0.63 -7.86
C THR A 19 7.30 -0.65 -6.75
N CYS A 20 6.88 -0.63 -5.47
CA CYS A 20 7.80 -0.69 -4.34
C CYS A 20 8.61 -1.99 -4.31
N ILE A 21 8.00 -3.13 -4.63
CA ILE A 21 8.71 -4.42 -4.75
C ILE A 21 9.75 -4.37 -5.86
N ASN A 22 9.40 -3.84 -7.04
CA ASN A 22 10.35 -3.70 -8.15
C ASN A 22 11.53 -2.79 -7.77
N LEU A 23 11.28 -1.68 -7.10
CA LEU A 23 12.34 -0.80 -6.60
C LEU A 23 13.22 -1.50 -5.58
N GLY A 24 12.62 -2.21 -4.61
CA GLY A 24 13.36 -2.98 -3.62
C GLY A 24 14.26 -4.05 -4.26
N MET A 25 13.72 -4.78 -5.23
CA MET A 25 14.48 -5.77 -6.02
C MET A 25 15.61 -5.13 -6.81
N ALA A 26 15.37 -3.97 -7.44
CA ALA A 26 16.40 -3.25 -8.18
C ALA A 26 17.53 -2.76 -7.26
N PHE A 27 17.21 -2.15 -6.11
CA PHE A 27 18.22 -1.71 -5.13
C PHE A 27 19.05 -2.88 -4.60
N MET A 28 18.40 -4.00 -4.28
CA MET A 28 19.10 -5.20 -3.81
C MET A 28 19.94 -5.85 -4.89
N GLY A 29 19.44 -5.93 -6.13
CA GLY A 29 20.20 -6.40 -7.27
C GLY A 29 21.46 -5.56 -7.50
N MET A 30 21.34 -4.23 -7.44
CA MET A 30 22.49 -3.33 -7.59
C MET A 30 23.56 -3.52 -6.50
N ILE A 31 23.17 -3.83 -5.26
CA ILE A 31 24.10 -3.95 -4.13
C ILE A 31 24.74 -5.35 -4.08
N TYR A 32 23.94 -6.41 -4.24
CA TYR A 32 24.36 -7.78 -3.95
C TYR A 32 24.68 -8.60 -5.20
N ALA A 33 24.15 -8.25 -6.37
CA ALA A 33 24.28 -9.06 -7.58
C ALA A 33 24.21 -8.20 -8.88
N PRO A 34 25.09 -7.19 -9.04
CA PRO A 34 24.98 -6.20 -10.11
C PRO A 34 25.13 -6.78 -11.52
N ASP A 35 25.86 -7.89 -11.67
CA ASP A 35 26.09 -8.54 -12.95
C ASP A 35 25.04 -9.61 -13.30
N THR A 36 24.11 -9.90 -12.38
CA THR A 36 23.07 -10.91 -12.58
C THR A 36 21.99 -10.39 -13.51
N ARG A 37 21.73 -11.14 -14.59
CA ARG A 37 20.63 -10.87 -15.49
C ARG A 37 19.41 -11.68 -15.10
N PHE A 38 18.31 -10.98 -14.79
CA PHE A 38 17.02 -11.60 -14.55
C PHE A 38 16.41 -12.13 -15.85
N GLY A 39 15.91 -13.38 -15.81
CA GLY A 39 15.07 -13.90 -16.89
C GLY A 39 13.69 -13.24 -16.92
N TYR A 40 12.95 -13.41 -18.03
CA TYR A 40 11.61 -12.82 -18.18
C TYR A 40 10.62 -13.27 -17.09
N GLU A 41 10.78 -14.47 -16.56
CA GLU A 41 9.96 -14.99 -15.47
C GLU A 41 10.11 -14.17 -14.18
N ALA A 42 11.30 -13.61 -13.94
CA ALA A 42 11.56 -12.81 -12.75
C ALA A 42 10.83 -11.46 -12.76
N LEU A 43 10.47 -10.95 -13.94
CA LEU A 43 9.63 -9.75 -14.07
C LEU A 43 8.19 -9.99 -13.62
N LEU A 44 7.74 -11.25 -13.59
CA LEU A 44 6.39 -11.62 -13.16
C LEU A 44 6.32 -11.81 -11.64
N PHE A 45 7.41 -12.13 -10.95
CA PHE A 45 7.41 -12.32 -9.50
C PHE A 45 6.87 -11.11 -8.73
N PRO A 46 7.26 -9.84 -9.02
CA PRO A 46 6.67 -8.68 -8.35
C PRO A 46 5.16 -8.57 -8.52
N VAL A 47 4.62 -8.99 -9.66
CA VAL A 47 3.18 -9.00 -9.95
C VAL A 47 2.49 -10.06 -9.08
N PHE A 48 3.04 -11.27 -9.01
CA PHE A 48 2.54 -12.33 -8.15
C PHE A 48 2.59 -11.96 -6.66
N TYR A 49 3.73 -11.46 -6.18
CA TYR A 49 3.88 -11.01 -4.80
C TYR A 49 2.99 -9.81 -4.48
N GLY A 50 2.85 -8.86 -5.41
CA GLY A 50 1.93 -7.73 -5.27
C GLY A 50 0.48 -8.19 -5.15
N PHE A 51 0.08 -9.22 -5.90
CA PHE A 51 -1.27 -9.79 -5.79
C PHE A 51 -1.49 -10.45 -4.41
N LEU A 52 -0.53 -11.25 -3.95
CA LEU A 52 -0.57 -11.88 -2.62
C LEU A 52 -0.57 -10.83 -1.50
N GLY A 53 0.19 -9.75 -1.63
CA GLY A 53 0.23 -8.64 -0.68
C GLY A 53 -1.09 -7.87 -0.55
N ILE A 54 -1.97 -7.94 -1.55
CA ILE A 54 -3.31 -7.34 -1.48
C ILE A 54 -4.29 -8.21 -0.72
N LEU A 55 -4.13 -9.54 -0.71
CA LEU A 55 -5.11 -10.43 -0.07
C LEU A 55 -5.36 -10.06 1.41
N PRO A 56 -4.33 -9.75 2.22
CA PRO A 56 -4.54 -9.27 3.59
C PRO A 56 -5.24 -7.91 3.68
N SER A 57 -5.24 -7.10 2.61
CA SER A 57 -5.97 -5.82 2.56
C SER A 57 -7.49 -6.02 2.65
N ALA A 58 -8.01 -7.22 2.35
CA ALA A 58 -9.40 -7.56 2.58
C ALA A 58 -9.78 -7.48 4.07
N VAL A 59 -8.83 -7.68 5.00
CA VAL A 59 -9.03 -7.56 6.45
C VAL A 59 -9.32 -6.11 6.87
N LEU A 60 -8.95 -5.13 6.04
CA LEU A 60 -9.28 -3.71 6.25
C LEU A 60 -10.66 -3.33 5.73
N TYR A 61 -11.35 -4.20 4.98
CA TYR A 61 -12.70 -3.91 4.54
C TYR A 61 -13.64 -3.89 5.76
N SER A 62 -14.10 -2.70 6.14
CA SER A 62 -15.10 -2.51 7.18
C SER A 62 -16.23 -1.63 6.68
N ARG A 63 -17.47 -2.09 6.88
CA ARG A 63 -18.69 -1.33 6.57
C ARG A 63 -19.11 -0.33 7.66
N LYS A 64 -18.49 -0.40 8.84
CA LYS A 64 -18.76 0.51 9.97
C LYS A 64 -17.65 1.57 10.05
N GLU A 65 -18.01 2.79 10.45
CA GLU A 65 -17.03 3.83 10.80
C GLU A 65 -16.16 3.31 11.95
N LEU A 66 -14.89 3.04 11.64
CA LEU A 66 -13.93 2.53 12.59
C LEU A 66 -13.24 3.71 13.27
N THR A 67 -13.05 3.59 14.58
CA THR A 67 -12.20 4.52 15.33
C THR A 67 -10.74 4.39 14.87
N VAL A 68 -9.97 5.48 14.98
CA VAL A 68 -8.55 5.53 14.55
C VAL A 68 -7.72 4.40 15.16
N LYS A 69 -7.96 4.07 16.43
CA LYS A 69 -7.27 2.97 17.14
C LYS A 69 -7.57 1.59 16.55
N GLN A 70 -8.82 1.33 16.16
CA GLN A 70 -9.22 0.07 15.52
C GLN A 70 -8.66 -0.07 14.10
N MET A 71 -8.58 1.04 13.36
CA MET A 71 -7.98 1.06 12.04
C MET A 71 -6.47 0.78 12.12
N LEU A 72 -5.77 1.37 13.09
CA LEU A 72 -4.34 1.13 13.31
C LEU A 72 -4.07 -0.34 13.66
N LEU A 73 -4.86 -0.93 14.56
CA LEU A 73 -4.70 -2.34 14.92
C LEU A 73 -4.89 -3.27 13.71
N ARG A 74 -5.89 -3.01 12.86
CA ARG A 74 -6.13 -3.78 11.63
C ARG A 74 -4.98 -3.64 10.63
N LYS A 75 -4.38 -2.46 10.51
CA LYS A 75 -3.17 -2.26 9.70
C LYS A 75 -1.99 -3.05 10.22
N ILE A 76 -1.76 -3.06 11.53
CA ILE A 76 -0.69 -3.87 12.14
C ILE A 76 -0.92 -5.36 11.88
N ILE A 77 -2.15 -5.85 12.04
CA ILE A 77 -2.49 -7.25 11.73
C ILE A 77 -2.27 -7.54 10.24
N GLN A 78 -2.69 -6.65 9.35
CA GLN A 78 -2.45 -6.78 7.91
C GLN A 78 -0.95 -6.88 7.60
N LEU A 79 -0.13 -6.00 8.20
CA LEU A 79 1.32 -5.98 8.02
C LEU A 79 1.95 -7.32 8.44
N ILE A 80 1.57 -7.83 9.62
CA ILE A 80 2.05 -9.12 10.13
C ILE A 80 1.61 -10.27 9.21
N LEU A 81 0.38 -10.24 8.69
CA LEU A 81 -0.11 -11.26 7.77
C LEU A 81 0.65 -11.27 6.44
N ILE A 82 0.93 -10.09 5.87
CA ILE A 82 1.74 -9.98 4.65
C ILE A 82 3.13 -10.55 4.89
N GLU A 83 3.78 -10.14 5.99
CA GLU A 83 5.10 -10.62 6.37
C GLU A 83 5.12 -12.16 6.50
N ALA A 84 4.14 -12.72 7.22
CA ALA A 84 4.02 -14.16 7.43
C ALA A 84 3.79 -14.93 6.12
N ILE A 85 2.99 -14.40 5.19
CA ILE A 85 2.76 -15.03 3.89
C ILE A 85 4.05 -15.03 3.06
N MET A 86 4.75 -13.88 3.00
CA MET A 86 5.97 -13.73 2.20
C MET A 86 7.11 -14.60 2.74
N VAL A 87 7.33 -14.57 4.05
CA VAL A 87 8.30 -15.42 4.74
C VAL A 87 7.93 -16.89 4.59
N GLY A 88 6.65 -17.23 4.72
CA GLY A 88 6.16 -18.59 4.52
C GLY A 88 6.52 -19.13 3.13
N ILE A 89 6.35 -18.33 2.08
CA ILE A 89 6.72 -18.73 0.71
C ILE A 89 8.22 -19.01 0.59
N VAL A 90 9.07 -18.13 1.14
CA VAL A 90 10.53 -18.33 1.11
C VAL A 90 10.94 -19.57 1.89
N PHE A 91 10.30 -19.81 3.04
CA PHE A 91 10.53 -20.99 3.86
C PHE A 91 10.13 -22.28 3.12
N PHE A 92 8.97 -22.30 2.44
CA PHE A 92 8.53 -23.43 1.62
C PHE A 92 9.44 -23.69 0.41
N LEU A 93 10.08 -22.65 -0.13
CA LEU A 93 11.05 -22.75 -1.23
C LEU A 93 12.46 -23.17 -0.75
N GLY A 94 12.65 -23.45 0.54
CA GLY A 94 13.91 -23.94 1.11
C GLY A 94 14.89 -22.84 1.55
N GLY A 95 14.47 -21.57 1.54
CA GLY A 95 15.28 -20.45 2.03
C GLY A 95 15.26 -20.35 3.56
N THR A 96 16.02 -21.21 4.24
CA THR A 96 16.03 -21.26 5.72
C THR A 96 17.21 -20.54 6.37
N ASP A 97 18.16 -20.02 5.60
CA ASP A 97 19.34 -19.36 6.14
C ASP A 97 18.99 -18.00 6.75
N PHE A 98 19.29 -17.84 8.04
CA PHE A 98 18.97 -16.63 8.80
C PHE A 98 19.64 -15.37 8.23
N ASN A 99 20.84 -15.53 7.66
CA ASN A 99 21.58 -14.44 7.00
C ASN A 99 20.91 -13.93 5.72
N THR A 100 20.04 -14.73 5.10
CA THR A 100 19.29 -14.37 3.89
C THR A 100 17.85 -13.98 4.24
N LEU A 101 17.27 -14.65 5.25
CA LEU A 101 15.90 -14.42 5.69
C LEU A 101 15.72 -13.05 6.37
N LEU A 102 16.67 -12.66 7.21
CA LEU A 102 16.62 -11.38 7.94
C LEU A 102 16.58 -10.16 6.99
N PRO A 103 17.51 -9.99 6.03
CA PRO A 103 17.44 -8.87 5.08
C PRO A 103 16.20 -8.94 4.20
N PHE A 104 15.70 -10.13 3.87
CA PHE A 104 14.43 -10.28 3.15
C PHE A 104 13.24 -9.77 3.96
N MET A 105 13.11 -10.16 5.23
CA MET A 105 12.06 -9.67 6.13
C MET A 105 12.10 -8.14 6.27
N VAL A 106 13.29 -7.58 6.50
CA VAL A 106 13.47 -6.12 6.58
C VAL A 106 13.05 -5.43 5.28
N MET A 107 13.33 -6.03 4.12
CA MET A 107 12.90 -5.51 2.83
C MET A 107 11.38 -5.55 2.67
N VAL A 108 10.72 -6.66 2.99
CA VAL A 108 9.25 -6.80 2.91
C VAL A 108 8.59 -5.77 3.81
N LEU A 109 9.07 -5.63 5.05
CA LEU A 109 8.60 -4.61 6.00
C LEU A 109 8.79 -3.19 5.44
N ALA A 110 9.97 -2.87 4.90
CA ALA A 110 10.26 -1.56 4.33
C ALA A 110 9.35 -1.23 3.14
N VAL A 111 9.11 -2.20 2.25
CA VAL A 111 8.19 -2.08 1.11
C VAL A 111 6.76 -1.82 1.59
N CYS A 112 6.30 -2.54 2.61
CA CYS A 112 4.95 -2.36 3.14
C CYS A 112 4.78 -0.96 3.77
N LEU A 113 5.75 -0.52 4.58
CA LEU A 113 5.74 0.81 5.19
C LEU A 113 5.79 1.91 4.12
N ALA A 114 6.61 1.75 3.09
CA ALA A 114 6.68 2.69 1.97
C ALA A 114 5.34 2.77 1.21
N ALA A 115 4.75 1.62 0.89
CA ALA A 115 3.46 1.56 0.20
C ALA A 115 2.34 2.22 1.03
N GLU A 116 2.28 1.93 2.33
CA GLU A 116 1.33 2.58 3.23
C GLU A 116 1.55 4.10 3.34
N GLY A 117 2.81 4.54 3.41
CA GLY A 117 3.17 5.96 3.43
C GLY A 117 2.73 6.68 2.16
N ILE A 118 2.97 6.09 0.99
CA ILE A 118 2.54 6.65 -0.31
C ILE A 118 1.00 6.75 -0.38
N LEU A 119 0.30 5.70 0.04
CA LEU A 119 -1.17 5.69 0.07
C LEU A 119 -1.73 6.75 1.03
N TRP A 120 -1.10 6.93 2.19
CA TRP A 120 -1.49 7.96 3.15
C TRP A 120 -1.28 9.37 2.59
N LEU A 121 -0.13 9.64 1.96
CA LEU A 121 0.14 10.92 1.29
C LEU A 121 -0.85 11.21 0.16
N ALA A 122 -1.23 10.18 -0.63
CA ALA A 122 -2.24 10.32 -1.67
C ALA A 122 -3.63 10.64 -1.08
N ALA A 123 -3.99 10.02 0.05
CA ALA A 123 -5.23 10.30 0.77
C ALA A 123 -5.26 11.71 1.38
N ASP A 124 -4.17 12.16 2.00
CA ASP A 124 -4.06 13.51 2.58
C ASP A 124 -4.27 14.60 1.53
N LYS A 125 -3.65 14.45 0.35
CA LYS A 125 -3.86 15.37 -0.78
C LYS A 125 -5.33 15.42 -1.21
N LYS A 126 -6.02 14.28 -1.21
CA LYS A 126 -7.44 14.20 -1.57
C LYS A 126 -8.33 14.92 -0.55
N VAL A 127 -8.08 14.74 0.74
CA VAL A 127 -8.82 15.40 1.83
C VAL A 127 -8.61 16.92 1.78
N LYS A 128 -7.37 17.38 1.60
CA LYS A 128 -7.06 18.82 1.46
C LYS A 128 -7.79 19.46 0.29
N LYS A 129 -7.87 18.78 -0.86
CA LYS A 129 -8.60 19.25 -2.03
C LYS A 129 -10.11 19.35 -1.75
N LEU A 130 -10.68 18.37 -1.05
CA LEU A 130 -12.10 18.37 -0.68
C LEU A 130 -12.44 19.53 0.26
N ASN A 131 -11.61 19.75 1.29
CA ASN A 131 -11.78 20.86 2.23
C ASN A 131 -11.65 22.22 1.53
N ALA A 132 -10.72 22.35 0.57
CA ALA A 132 -10.59 23.57 -0.22
C ALA A 132 -11.81 23.82 -1.12
N GLN A 133 -12.45 22.76 -1.65
CA GLN A 133 -13.69 22.89 -2.41
C GLN A 133 -14.87 23.27 -1.53
N LEU A 134 -15.04 22.62 -0.38
CA LEU A 134 -16.07 22.96 0.61
C LEU A 134 -15.99 24.43 1.04
N LYS A 135 -14.78 24.92 1.34
CA LYS A 135 -14.56 26.33 1.69
C LYS A 135 -14.99 27.27 0.56
N ARG A 136 -14.68 26.95 -0.70
CA ARG A 136 -15.12 27.73 -1.87
C ARG A 136 -16.64 27.75 -2.08
N PHE A 137 -17.34 26.69 -1.70
CA PHE A 137 -18.81 26.66 -1.75
C PHE A 137 -19.41 27.49 -0.61
N GLN A 138 -18.88 27.35 0.61
CA GLN A 138 -19.28 28.15 1.77
C GLN A 138 -18.99 29.64 1.58
N ASP A 139 -17.92 30.01 0.88
CA ASP A 139 -17.62 31.42 0.57
C ASP A 139 -18.52 31.98 -0.56
N ARG A 140 -19.17 31.12 -1.36
CA ARG A 140 -20.11 31.54 -2.43
C ARG A 140 -21.56 31.71 -1.94
N GLU A 141 -21.99 30.98 -0.93
CA GLU A 141 -23.35 31.08 -0.36
C GLU A 141 -23.69 32.44 0.31
N PRO A 142 -22.80 33.13 1.05
CA PRO A 142 -23.14 34.43 1.67
C PRO A 142 -23.27 35.57 0.66
N ALA A 143 -22.78 35.42 -0.58
CA ALA A 143 -22.91 36.42 -1.64
C ALA A 143 -24.26 36.37 -2.38
N ALA A 144 -25.05 35.30 -2.23
CA ALA A 144 -26.36 35.18 -2.86
C ALA A 144 -27.49 35.79 -1.99
N ASP A 145 -27.33 35.82 -0.67
CA ASP A 145 -28.35 36.31 0.27
C ASP A 145 -28.35 37.84 0.44
N THR A 146 -27.22 38.51 0.13
CA THR A 146 -27.11 39.98 0.18
C THR A 146 -27.73 40.70 -1.03
N SER A 147 -28.29 39.97 -2.00
CA SER A 147 -29.01 40.53 -3.15
C SER A 147 -30.55 40.49 -3.03
N ARG A 148 -31.07 40.00 -1.90
CA ARG A 148 -32.51 39.87 -1.60
C ARG A 148 -33.03 40.78 -0.49
N GLY A 149 -32.20 41.72 -0.02
CA GLY A 149 -32.58 42.79 0.92
C GLY A 149 -33.00 44.07 0.22
#